data_AF-A0A1Q3H7V5-F1
#
_entry.id   AF-A0A1Q3H7V5-F1
#
_cell.length_a   1.000
_cell.length_b   1.000
_cell.length_c   1.000
_cell.angle_alpha   90.00
_cell.angle_beta   90.00
_cell.angle_gamma   90.00
#
_symmetry.space_group_name_H-M   'P 1'
#
loop_
_entity.id
_entity.type
_entity.pdbx_description
1 polymer ?
#
loop_
_entity_poly.entity_id
_entity_poly.type
_entity_poly.pdbx_seq_one_letter_code
_entity_poly.pdbx_strand_id
1 'polypeptide(L)'
;MKRFVIVFDNEPAEAAPWMARACATSQLTFVDNEAITDAVSDNKEAQKLLLQGGLPPGENPKLAPYYKDALEKLAADKQRVGLYSVSWLLYLGQADGCVLDFAGLEEQRKKGLASGVAQKTADEYVAKYSAHLQERARKVLPPERILIVPAGESDAKKAELTAAFIKKLG
;
A
#
# COMPACT_ATOMS: atom_id res chain seq x y z
N MET A 1 11.00 15.48 14.47
CA MET A 1 9.87 15.94 13.63
C MET A 1 9.04 14.73 13.23
N LYS A 2 7.72 14.89 13.06
CA LYS A 2 6.86 13.81 12.54
C LYS A 2 7.10 13.67 11.04
N ARG A 3 7.43 12.47 10.56
CA ARG A 3 7.58 12.14 9.13
C ARG A 3 6.21 12.20 8.44
N PHE A 4 6.14 12.83 7.26
CA PHE A 4 4.97 12.82 6.39
C PHE A 4 4.95 11.53 5.57
N VAL A 5 3.85 10.76 5.63
CA VAL A 5 3.76 9.41 5.05
C VAL A 5 2.55 9.28 4.15
N ILE A 6 2.77 8.82 2.91
CA ILE A 6 1.70 8.41 2.00
C ILE A 6 1.82 6.90 1.76
N VAL A 7 0.74 6.18 2.02
CA VAL A 7 0.67 4.73 1.78
C VAL A 7 -0.04 4.46 0.45
N PHE A 8 0.55 3.63 -0.39
CA PHE A 8 0.03 3.21 -1.69
C PHE A 8 -0.30 1.73 -1.65
N ASP A 9 -1.38 1.32 -2.32
CA ASP A 9 -1.72 -0.08 -2.46
C ASP A 9 -2.42 -0.34 -3.78
N ASN A 10 -1.99 -1.38 -4.49
CA ASN A 10 -2.64 -1.90 -5.67
C ASN A 10 -2.72 -3.44 -5.65
N GLU A 11 -2.80 -4.02 -4.45
CA GLU A 11 -2.99 -5.46 -4.27
C GLU A 11 -4.18 -5.93 -5.12
N PRO A 12 -4.02 -7.07 -5.82
CA PRO A 12 -2.99 -8.11 -5.60
C PRO A 12 -1.74 -7.96 -6.48
N ALA A 13 -1.54 -6.82 -7.16
CA ALA A 13 -0.32 -6.58 -7.94
C ALA A 13 0.85 -6.16 -7.03
N GLU A 14 2.06 -6.14 -7.59
CA GLU A 14 3.22 -5.48 -6.97
C GLU A 14 3.15 -3.96 -7.18
N ALA A 15 4.02 -3.24 -6.45
CA ALA A 15 4.13 -1.79 -6.55
C ALA A 15 4.31 -1.33 -8.00
N ALA A 16 3.37 -0.51 -8.49
CA ALA A 16 3.40 -0.05 -9.87
C ALA A 16 4.35 1.15 -10.06
N PRO A 17 5.06 1.27 -11.20
CA PRO A 17 6.01 2.36 -11.45
C PRO A 17 5.41 3.78 -11.35
N TRP A 18 4.10 3.93 -11.57
CA TRP A 18 3.41 5.22 -11.45
C TRP A 18 3.45 5.76 -10.00
N MET A 19 3.53 4.89 -8.99
CA MET A 19 3.59 5.30 -7.57
C MET A 19 4.89 6.05 -7.28
N ALA A 20 6.02 5.52 -7.76
CA ALA A 20 7.31 6.20 -7.67
C ALA A 20 7.31 7.55 -8.41
N ARG A 21 6.66 7.61 -9.58
CA ARG A 21 6.48 8.87 -10.34
C ARG A 21 5.63 9.89 -9.57
N ALA A 22 4.54 9.47 -8.94
CA ALA A 22 3.71 10.32 -8.10
C ALA A 22 4.48 10.87 -6.90
N CYS A 23 5.27 10.02 -6.24
CA CYS A 23 6.15 10.40 -5.14
C CYS A 23 7.18 11.44 -5.58
N ALA A 24 7.90 11.19 -6.69
CA ALA A 24 8.88 12.13 -7.22
C ALA A 24 8.27 13.51 -7.54
N THR A 25 7.09 13.52 -8.17
CA THR A 25 6.34 14.77 -8.48
C THR A 25 5.93 15.52 -7.21
N SER A 26 5.69 14.79 -6.12
CA SER A 26 5.22 15.33 -4.84
C SER A 26 6.34 15.54 -3.81
N GLN A 27 7.61 15.41 -4.22
CA GLN A 27 8.79 15.51 -3.35
C GLN A 27 8.78 14.52 -2.17
N LEU A 28 8.28 13.31 -2.41
CA LEU A 28 8.38 12.17 -1.50
C LEU A 28 9.49 11.23 -1.97
N THR A 29 10.21 10.64 -1.01
CA THR A 29 11.05 9.47 -1.28
C THR A 29 10.16 8.24 -1.29
N PHE A 30 9.97 7.61 -2.45
CA PHE A 30 9.35 6.29 -2.49
C PHE A 30 10.35 5.27 -1.96
N VAL A 31 10.02 4.64 -0.83
CA VAL A 31 10.91 3.67 -0.19
C VAL A 31 10.74 2.34 -0.89
N ASP A 32 11.86 1.72 -1.25
CA ASP A 32 11.89 0.42 -1.88
C ASP A 32 11.32 -0.65 -0.94
N ASN A 33 10.25 -1.30 -1.39
CA ASN A 33 9.56 -2.34 -0.64
C ASN A 33 10.38 -3.63 -0.55
N GLU A 34 11.19 -3.94 -1.57
CA GLU A 34 12.09 -5.10 -1.55
C GLU A 34 13.18 -4.88 -0.50
N ALA A 35 13.82 -3.70 -0.48
CA ALA A 35 14.82 -3.36 0.54
C ALA A 35 14.27 -3.42 1.97
N ILE A 36 13.01 -2.99 2.20
CA ILE A 36 12.34 -3.15 3.50
C ILE A 36 12.20 -4.63 3.84
N THR A 37 11.71 -5.43 2.88
CA THR A 37 11.45 -6.86 3.08
C THR A 37 12.74 -7.62 3.37
N ASP A 38 13.83 -7.29 2.69
CA ASP A 38 15.16 -7.84 2.94
C ASP A 38 15.66 -7.48 4.34
N ALA A 39 15.58 -6.21 4.73
CA ALA A 39 16.01 -5.75 6.04
C ALA A 39 15.22 -6.41 7.20
N VAL A 40 13.92 -6.66 7.00
CA VAL A 40 13.09 -7.42 7.95
C VAL A 40 13.48 -8.90 7.93
N SER A 41 13.69 -9.48 6.75
CA SER A 41 14.04 -10.89 6.60
C SER A 41 15.42 -11.23 7.16
N ASP A 42 16.37 -10.29 7.19
CA ASP A 42 17.68 -10.51 7.81
C ASP A 42 17.64 -10.52 9.34
N ASN A 43 16.53 -10.09 9.96
CA ASN A 43 16.37 -10.09 11.40
C ASN A 43 15.86 -11.46 11.90
N LYS A 44 16.68 -12.16 12.69
CA LYS A 44 16.34 -13.50 13.23
C LYS A 44 15.04 -13.55 14.04
N GLU A 45 14.72 -12.51 14.80
CA GLU A 45 13.47 -12.47 15.59
C GLU A 45 12.26 -12.19 14.69
N ALA A 46 12.42 -11.33 13.68
CA ALA A 46 11.39 -11.13 12.66
C ALA A 46 11.13 -12.41 11.85
N GLN A 47 12.18 -13.14 11.44
CA GLN A 47 12.07 -14.44 10.77
C GLN A 47 11.24 -15.43 11.59
N LYS A 48 11.50 -15.53 12.91
CA LYS A 48 10.70 -16.40 13.78
C LYS A 48 9.22 -16.02 13.74
N LEU A 49 8.89 -14.74 13.77
CA LEU A 49 7.51 -14.26 13.70
C LEU A 49 6.86 -14.49 12.34
N LEU A 50 7.62 -14.35 11.25
CA LEU A 50 7.17 -14.66 9.89
C LEU A 50 6.88 -16.15 9.71
N LEU A 51 7.68 -17.02 10.33
CA LEU A 51 7.54 -18.48 10.26
C LEU A 51 6.51 -19.04 11.25
N GLN A 52 6.16 -18.30 12.31
CA GLN A 52 5.31 -18.79 13.41
C GLN A 52 3.83 -19.03 13.05
N GLY A 53 3.44 -19.00 11.77
CA GLY A 53 2.19 -19.55 11.26
C GLY A 53 0.95 -19.16 12.06
N GLY A 54 0.33 -18.02 11.76
CA GLY A 54 -0.92 -17.64 12.41
C GLY A 54 -1.60 -16.41 11.81
N LEU A 55 -0.82 -15.48 11.28
CA LEU A 55 -1.31 -14.32 10.54
C LEU A 55 -0.40 -14.10 9.32
N PRO A 56 -0.96 -13.69 8.16
CA PRO A 56 -0.15 -13.18 7.06
C PRO A 56 0.76 -12.04 7.56
N PRO A 57 1.95 -11.84 6.98
CA PRO A 57 2.88 -10.79 7.41
C PRO A 57 2.20 -9.43 7.57
N GLY A 58 1.48 -8.98 6.52
CA GLY A 58 0.72 -7.71 6.50
C GLY A 58 -0.41 -7.58 7.52
N GLU A 59 -0.70 -8.63 8.28
CA GLU A 59 -1.73 -8.67 9.32
C GLU A 59 -1.16 -8.91 10.72
N ASN A 60 0.15 -9.16 10.85
CA ASN A 60 0.78 -9.49 12.12
C ASN A 60 1.33 -8.23 12.81
N PRO A 61 0.65 -7.67 13.84
CA PRO A 61 1.12 -6.45 14.51
C PRO A 61 2.45 -6.64 15.24
N LYS A 62 2.85 -7.89 15.56
CA LYS A 62 4.15 -8.19 16.18
C LYS A 62 5.33 -7.89 15.26
N LEU A 63 5.09 -7.78 13.94
CA LEU A 63 6.12 -7.40 12.99
C LEU A 63 6.38 -5.89 12.95
N ALA A 64 5.47 -5.07 13.50
CA ALA A 64 5.56 -3.60 13.42
C ALA A 64 6.90 -3.00 13.89
N PRO A 65 7.53 -3.45 14.99
CA PRO A 65 8.84 -2.92 15.39
C PRO A 65 9.92 -3.15 14.33
N TYR A 66 9.94 -4.32 13.69
CA TYR A 66 10.95 -4.67 12.69
C TYR A 66 10.77 -3.89 11.39
N TYR A 67 9.53 -3.69 10.95
CA TYR A 67 9.24 -2.84 9.78
C TYR A 67 9.59 -1.37 10.06
N LYS A 68 9.30 -0.86 11.27
CA LYS A 68 9.71 0.50 11.66
C LYS A 68 11.22 0.66 11.67
N ASP A 69 11.94 -0.28 12.27
CA ASP A 69 13.41 -0.25 12.31
C ASP A 69 14.01 -0.31 10.90
N ALA A 70 13.44 -1.13 10.00
CA ALA A 70 13.84 -1.17 8.59
C ALA A 70 13.61 0.18 7.89
N LEU A 71 12.44 0.80 8.12
CA LEU A 71 12.13 2.13 7.57
C LEU A 71 13.10 3.20 8.08
N GLU A 72 13.41 3.21 9.38
CA GLU A 72 14.36 4.18 9.94
C GLU A 72 15.77 3.98 9.38
N LYS A 73 16.21 2.75 9.13
CA LYS A 73 17.52 2.49 8.50
C LYS A 73 17.58 2.99 7.05
N LEU A 74 16.51 2.77 6.28
CA LEU A 74 16.47 3.07 4.85
C LEU A 74 16.10 4.53 4.54
N ALA A 75 15.41 5.21 5.46
CA ALA A 75 14.85 6.54 5.22
C ALA A 75 14.96 7.48 6.44
N ALA A 76 15.97 7.30 7.30
CA ALA A 76 16.18 8.08 8.53
C ALA A 76 16.13 9.60 8.30
N ASP A 77 16.80 10.07 7.24
CA ASP A 77 16.90 11.50 6.89
C ASP A 77 15.69 12.01 6.07
N LYS A 78 14.79 11.12 5.65
CA LYS A 78 13.66 11.47 4.79
C LYS A 78 12.46 11.88 5.63
N GLN A 79 12.10 13.16 5.52
CA GLN A 79 10.93 13.72 6.20
C GLN A 79 9.61 13.45 5.48
N ARG A 80 9.64 13.08 4.19
CA ARG A 80 8.46 12.79 3.36
C ARG A 80 8.67 11.49 2.61
N VAL A 81 7.85 10.48 2.87
CA VAL A 81 8.01 9.16 2.26
C VAL A 81 6.72 8.62 1.67
N GLY A 82 6.88 7.86 0.59
CA GLY A 82 5.84 6.99 0.04
C GLY A 82 6.16 5.54 0.38
N LEU A 83 5.17 4.78 0.84
CA LEU A 83 5.30 3.39 1.28
C LEU A 83 4.30 2.51 0.53
N TYR A 84 4.71 1.31 0.13
CA TYR A 84 3.84 0.35 -0.54
C TYR A 84 3.22 -0.65 0.46
N SER A 85 1.96 -1.02 0.24
CA SER A 85 1.06 -1.84 1.07
C SER A 85 0.36 -1.12 2.22
N VAL A 86 -0.96 -1.29 2.33
CA VAL A 86 -1.78 -0.83 3.46
C VAL A 86 -1.36 -1.44 4.80
N SER A 87 -0.51 -2.48 4.79
CA SER A 87 0.10 -3.03 6.01
C SER A 87 0.86 -1.97 6.82
N TRP A 88 1.39 -0.93 6.17
CA TRP A 88 2.02 0.20 6.88
C TRP A 88 1.07 0.97 7.77
N LEU A 89 -0.23 0.98 7.47
CA LEU A 89 -1.23 1.58 8.34
C LEU A 89 -1.35 0.83 9.67
N LEU A 90 -1.21 -0.51 9.63
CA LEU A 90 -1.13 -1.33 10.84
C LEU A 90 0.18 -1.05 11.60
N TYR A 91 1.30 -1.04 10.89
CA TYR A 91 2.60 -0.93 11.54
C TYR A 91 2.83 0.45 12.16
N LEU A 92 2.60 1.52 11.41
CA LEU A 92 2.79 2.90 11.88
C LEU A 92 1.65 3.36 12.79
N GLY A 93 0.46 2.78 12.64
CA GLY A 93 -0.77 3.22 13.32
C GLY A 93 -1.30 4.57 12.83
N GLN A 94 -0.64 5.19 11.83
CA GLN A 94 -1.02 6.46 11.23
C GLN A 94 -0.34 6.60 9.86
N ALA A 95 -0.92 7.45 9.00
CA ALA A 95 -0.31 8.01 7.80
C ALA A 95 -0.91 9.41 7.55
N ASP A 96 -0.36 10.17 6.62
CA ASP A 96 -0.90 11.46 6.21
C ASP A 96 -1.84 11.33 5.01
N GLY A 97 -1.82 10.19 4.33
CA GLY A 97 -2.79 9.82 3.31
C GLY A 97 -2.60 8.38 2.81
N CYS A 98 -3.64 7.84 2.17
CA CYS A 98 -3.61 6.53 1.55
C CYS A 98 -4.17 6.60 0.12
N VAL A 99 -3.53 5.92 -0.83
CA VAL A 99 -3.90 5.87 -2.24
C VAL A 99 -4.13 4.41 -2.62
N LEU A 100 -5.34 4.09 -3.06
CA LEU A 100 -5.78 2.74 -3.42
C LEU A 100 -6.05 2.66 -4.92
N ASP A 101 -5.46 1.68 -5.60
CA ASP A 101 -5.68 1.40 -7.02
C ASP A 101 -6.14 -0.04 -7.24
N PHE A 102 -7.41 -0.22 -7.61
CA PHE A 102 -8.00 -1.55 -7.79
C PHE A 102 -7.88 -2.10 -9.22
N ALA A 103 -7.05 -1.51 -10.09
CA ALA A 103 -6.86 -2.00 -11.45
C ALA A 103 -6.41 -3.48 -11.49
N GLY A 104 -5.56 -3.92 -10.55
CA GLY A 104 -5.13 -5.32 -10.45
C GLY A 104 -6.29 -6.28 -10.13
N LEU A 105 -7.23 -5.88 -9.26
CA LEU A 105 -8.43 -6.66 -8.97
C LEU A 105 -9.33 -6.77 -10.21
N GLU A 106 -9.49 -5.68 -10.97
CA GLU A 106 -10.25 -5.69 -12.22
C GLU A 106 -9.62 -6.58 -13.29
N GLU A 107 -8.28 -6.64 -13.37
CA GLU A 107 -7.59 -7.58 -14.26
C GLU A 107 -7.82 -9.03 -13.84
N GLN A 108 -7.76 -9.35 -12.55
CA GLN A 108 -8.07 -10.69 -12.06
C GLN A 108 -9.53 -11.06 -12.32
N ARG A 109 -10.46 -10.13 -12.15
CA ARG A 109 -11.87 -10.30 -12.51
C ARG A 109 -12.01 -10.66 -13.98
N LYS A 110 -11.39 -9.90 -14.89
CA LYS A 110 -11.42 -10.18 -16.34
C LYS A 110 -10.84 -11.56 -16.67
N LYS A 111 -9.72 -11.94 -16.06
CA LYS A 111 -9.11 -13.28 -16.23
C LYS A 111 -10.04 -14.38 -15.73
N GLY A 112 -10.63 -14.22 -14.54
CA GLY A 112 -11.58 -15.18 -13.97
C GLY A 112 -12.78 -15.41 -14.88
N LEU A 113 -13.40 -14.33 -15.39
CA LEU A 113 -14.52 -14.42 -16.33
C LEU A 113 -14.11 -15.16 -17.62
N ALA A 114 -12.94 -14.83 -18.18
CA ALA A 114 -12.41 -15.52 -19.37
C ALA A 114 -12.12 -17.00 -19.12
N SER A 115 -11.83 -17.39 -17.88
CA SER A 115 -11.63 -18.78 -17.45
C SER A 115 -12.92 -19.49 -17.01
N GLY A 116 -14.09 -18.87 -17.19
CA GLY A 116 -15.39 -19.49 -16.90
C GLY A 116 -15.87 -19.34 -15.46
N VAL A 117 -15.24 -18.50 -14.63
CA VAL A 117 -15.78 -18.12 -13.32
C VAL A 117 -17.11 -17.39 -13.50
N ALA A 118 -18.11 -17.74 -12.69
CA ALA A 118 -19.41 -17.08 -12.73
C ALA A 118 -19.29 -15.58 -12.43
N GLN A 119 -20.04 -14.77 -13.18
CA GLN A 119 -20.06 -13.30 -13.05
C GLN A 119 -20.22 -12.83 -11.60
N LYS A 120 -21.18 -13.42 -10.89
CA LYS A 120 -21.44 -13.13 -9.47
C LYS A 120 -20.21 -13.37 -8.60
N THR A 121 -19.53 -14.50 -8.77
CA THR A 121 -18.33 -14.84 -7.99
C THR A 121 -17.18 -13.88 -8.27
N ALA A 122 -16.99 -13.48 -9.53
CA ALA A 122 -15.94 -12.55 -9.92
C ALA A 122 -16.21 -11.12 -9.37
N ASP A 123 -17.48 -10.68 -9.39
CA ASP A 123 -17.88 -9.39 -8.82
C ASP A 123 -17.78 -9.38 -7.28
N GLU A 124 -18.22 -10.46 -6.62
CA GLU A 124 -18.09 -10.62 -5.16
C GLU A 124 -16.63 -10.61 -4.70
N TYR A 125 -15.72 -11.20 -5.49
CA TYR A 125 -14.29 -11.15 -5.24
C TYR A 125 -13.80 -9.69 -5.21
N VAL A 126 -14.04 -8.93 -6.28
CA VAL A 126 -13.60 -7.52 -6.33
C VAL A 126 -14.22 -6.69 -5.22
N ALA A 127 -15.52 -6.83 -4.99
CA ALA A 127 -16.23 -6.09 -3.94
C ALA A 127 -15.66 -6.38 -2.55
N LYS A 128 -15.41 -7.66 -2.22
CA LYS A 128 -14.87 -8.06 -0.92
C LYS A 128 -13.46 -7.52 -0.69
N TYR A 129 -12.56 -7.68 -1.66
CA TYR A 129 -11.16 -7.27 -1.49
C TYR A 129 -11.00 -5.75 -1.51
N SER A 130 -11.69 -5.04 -2.40
CA SER A 130 -11.66 -3.57 -2.41
C SER A 130 -12.27 -2.96 -1.14
N ALA A 131 -13.35 -3.55 -0.60
CA ALA A 131 -13.93 -3.12 0.68
C ALA A 131 -12.95 -3.34 1.84
N HIS A 132 -12.28 -4.50 1.89
CA HIS A 132 -11.30 -4.81 2.93
C HIS A 132 -10.14 -3.81 2.97
N LEU A 133 -9.56 -3.46 1.82
CA LEU A 133 -8.48 -2.47 1.73
C LEU A 133 -8.96 -1.06 2.12
N GLN A 134 -10.16 -0.67 1.69
CA GLN A 134 -10.77 0.60 2.10
C GLN A 134 -11.07 0.65 3.60
N GLU A 135 -11.58 -0.44 4.18
CA GLU A 135 -11.86 -0.53 5.62
C GLU A 135 -10.59 -0.41 6.45
N ARG A 136 -9.48 -1.05 6.01
CA ARG A 136 -8.17 -0.87 6.65
C ARG A 136 -7.75 0.60 6.67
N ALA A 137 -7.88 1.30 5.55
CA ALA A 137 -7.58 2.71 5.47
C ALA A 137 -8.48 3.56 6.38
N ARG A 138 -9.79 3.33 6.33
CA ARG A 138 -10.80 4.09 7.10
C ARG A 138 -10.72 3.88 8.61
N LYS A 139 -10.11 2.79 9.08
CA LYS A 139 -9.88 2.56 10.52
C LYS A 139 -8.93 3.57 11.15
N VAL A 140 -8.02 4.15 10.36
CA VAL A 140 -6.95 5.04 10.86
C VAL A 140 -6.88 6.39 10.14
N LEU A 141 -7.59 6.56 9.02
CA LEU A 141 -7.63 7.79 8.23
C LEU A 141 -9.07 8.25 8.00
N PRO A 142 -9.33 9.57 8.06
CA PRO A 142 -10.62 10.11 7.64
C PRO A 142 -10.77 10.05 6.10
N PRO A 143 -12.00 10.08 5.55
CA PRO A 143 -12.25 9.87 4.13
C PRO A 143 -11.47 10.81 3.19
N GLU A 144 -11.28 12.07 3.56
CA GLU A 144 -10.56 13.08 2.78
C GLU A 144 -9.05 12.81 2.67
N ARG A 145 -8.52 11.89 3.48
CA ARG A 145 -7.13 11.42 3.46
C ARG A 145 -6.98 10.11 2.69
N ILE A 146 -8.02 9.66 1.97
CA ILE A 146 -8.02 8.44 1.17
C ILE A 146 -8.39 8.79 -0.27
N LEU A 147 -7.49 8.49 -1.20
CA LEU A 147 -7.75 8.56 -2.63
C LEU A 147 -7.97 7.15 -3.19
N ILE A 148 -9.09 6.93 -3.85
CA ILE A 148 -9.28 5.74 -4.71
C ILE A 148 -9.05 6.20 -6.14
N VAL A 149 -8.05 5.64 -6.79
CA VAL A 149 -7.72 5.94 -8.18
C VAL A 149 -8.81 5.35 -9.09
N PRO A 150 -9.34 6.11 -10.06
CA PRO A 150 -10.34 5.58 -10.97
C PRO A 150 -9.79 4.39 -11.78
N ALA A 151 -10.61 3.34 -11.91
CA ALA A 151 -10.24 2.17 -12.69
C ALA A 151 -10.09 2.54 -14.18
N GLY A 152 -9.12 1.90 -14.85
CA GLY A 152 -8.88 2.09 -16.30
C GLY A 152 -8.09 3.35 -16.66
N GLU A 153 -7.67 4.16 -15.69
CA GLU A 153 -6.80 5.30 -15.95
C GLU A 153 -5.39 4.89 -16.38
N SER A 154 -4.77 5.71 -17.22
CA SER A 154 -3.37 5.53 -17.60
C SER A 154 -2.43 5.81 -16.42
N ASP A 155 -1.28 5.15 -16.36
CA ASP A 155 -0.25 5.37 -15.34
C ASP A 155 0.14 6.85 -15.18
N ALA A 156 0.21 7.60 -16.29
CA ALA A 156 0.46 9.04 -16.26
C ALA A 156 -0.65 9.80 -15.52
N LYS A 157 -1.92 9.47 -15.80
CA LYS A 157 -3.06 10.11 -15.15
C LYS A 157 -3.19 9.70 -13.68
N LYS A 158 -2.93 8.42 -13.34
CA LYS A 158 -2.86 7.95 -11.95
C LYS A 158 -1.82 8.74 -11.15
N ALA A 159 -0.62 8.91 -11.70
CA ALA A 159 0.43 9.69 -11.05
C ALA A 159 0.05 11.16 -10.88
N GLU A 160 -0.58 11.79 -11.88
CA GLU A 160 -1.06 13.17 -11.83
C GLU A 160 -2.12 13.38 -10.74
N LEU A 161 -3.18 12.55 -10.74
CA LEU A 161 -4.26 12.59 -9.75
C LEU A 161 -3.71 12.40 -8.34
N THR A 162 -2.79 11.46 -8.18
CA THR A 162 -2.17 11.16 -6.90
C THR A 162 -1.28 12.31 -6.43
N ALA A 163 -0.47 12.89 -7.30
CA ALA A 163 0.36 14.04 -6.93
C ALA A 163 -0.49 15.27 -6.54
N ALA A 164 -1.59 15.51 -7.26
CA ALA A 164 -2.54 16.56 -6.92
C ALA A 164 -3.23 16.32 -5.56
N PHE A 165 -3.53 15.06 -5.24
CA PHE A 165 -4.04 14.66 -3.93
C PHE A 165 -3.01 14.89 -2.83
N ILE A 166 -1.78 14.38 -2.99
CA ILE A 166 -0.70 14.56 -1.99
C ILE A 166 -0.44 16.03 -1.71
N LYS A 167 -0.42 16.88 -2.75
CA LYS A 167 -0.24 18.34 -2.59
C LYS A 167 -1.30 19.00 -1.70
N LYS A 168 -2.54 18.49 -1.69
CA LYS A 168 -3.62 19.04 -0.83
C LYS A 168 -3.42 18.67 0.65
N LEU A 169 -2.62 17.66 0.95
CA LEU A 169 -2.41 17.13 2.30
C LEU A 169 -1.31 17.85 3.07
N GLY A 170 -0.46 18.61 2.36
CA GLY A 170 0.69 19.36 2.89
C GLY A 170 2.02 18.79 2.43
#